data_AF-A0A2J4Y8W3-F1
#
_entry.id   AF-A0A2J4Y8W3-F1
#
_cell.length_a   1.000
_cell.length_b   1.000
_cell.length_c   1.000
_cell.angle_alpha   90.00
_cell.angle_beta   90.00
_cell.angle_gamma   90.00
#
_symmetry.space_group_name_H-M   'P 1'
#
loop_
_entity.id
_entity.type
_entity.pdbx_description
1 polymer ?
#
loop_
_entity_poly.entity_id
_entity_poly.type
_entity_poly.pdbx_seq_one_letter_code
_entity_poly.pdbx_strand_id
1 'polypeptide(L)'
;YGAIVGQDNVGVKTYHELYNEGEILSSSNMTLDTRNHGNITNRSHIGAGGTLTMSVNKVVNGGYRCGFLGWATCGKGTISTTNLVLNSSHKYASEMGGTQQFKSATINTIN
;
A
#
# COMPACT_ATOMS: atom_id res chain seq x y z
N TYR A 1 7.08 12.65 -11.02
CA TYR A 1 6.41 12.04 -9.85
C TYR A 1 6.94 12.71 -8.59
N GLY A 2 6.13 12.81 -7.54
CA GLY A 2 6.52 13.40 -6.26
C GLY A 2 6.91 12.34 -5.22
N ALA A 3 7.44 12.79 -4.09
CA ALA A 3 7.79 11.91 -2.98
C ALA A 3 7.36 12.51 -1.64
N ILE A 4 6.90 11.66 -0.73
CA ILE A 4 6.76 11.93 0.70
C ILE A 4 7.80 11.06 1.39
N VAL A 5 8.85 11.66 1.95
CA VAL A 5 9.94 10.93 2.59
C VAL A 5 10.15 11.48 3.99
N GLY A 6 9.92 10.65 5.00
CA GLY A 6 10.18 10.98 6.40
C GLY A 6 11.34 10.17 6.97
N GLN A 7 12.24 10.82 7.71
CA GLN A 7 13.25 10.14 8.54
C GLN A 7 12.61 9.50 9.78
N ASP A 8 11.50 10.07 10.26
CA ASP A 8 10.69 9.55 11.35
C ASP A 8 9.35 9.03 10.82
N ASN A 9 8.34 8.94 11.70
CA ASN A 9 7.03 8.44 11.35
C ASN A 9 6.35 9.30 10.28
N VAL A 10 5.78 8.65 9.26
CA VAL A 10 4.93 9.29 8.25
C VAL A 10 3.48 8.89 8.47
N GLY A 11 2.60 9.89 8.55
CA GLY A 11 1.15 9.69 8.61
C GLY A 11 0.46 10.35 7.44
N VAL A 12 -0.26 9.58 6.63
CA VAL A 12 -1.16 10.11 5.60
C VAL A 12 -2.58 9.72 5.96
N LYS A 13 -3.44 10.73 6.12
CA LYS A 13 -4.85 10.54 6.44
C LYS A 13 -5.70 11.23 5.39
N THR A 14 -6.65 10.49 4.84
CA THR A 14 -7.64 11.01 3.90
C THR A 14 -8.98 10.32 4.15
N TYR A 15 -10.06 10.91 3.68
CA TYR A 15 -11.37 10.24 3.65
C TYR A 15 -11.59 9.48 2.34
N HIS A 16 -10.95 9.94 1.27
CA HIS A 16 -11.11 9.45 -0.09
C HIS A 16 -9.95 8.52 -0.49
N GLU A 17 -9.89 8.18 -1.76
CA GLU A 17 -8.86 7.34 -2.33
C GLU A 17 -7.47 7.97 -2.17
N LEU A 18 -6.47 7.10 -1.99
CA LEU A 18 -5.06 7.46 -2.09
C LEU A 18 -4.50 6.78 -3.33
N TYR A 19 -3.98 7.58 -4.26
CA TYR A 19 -3.38 7.11 -5.49
C TYR A 19 -1.91 7.49 -5.52
N ASN A 20 -1.02 6.49 -5.46
CA ASN A 20 0.43 6.68 -5.45
C ASN A 20 1.08 6.23 -6.76
N GLU A 21 1.74 7.16 -7.45
CA GLU A 21 2.63 6.88 -8.59
C GLU A 21 4.09 7.28 -8.33
N GLY A 22 4.37 7.79 -7.13
CA GLY A 22 5.70 8.20 -6.70
C GLY A 22 6.17 7.38 -5.51
N GLU A 23 6.71 8.05 -4.50
CA GLU A 23 7.23 7.40 -3.30
C GLU A 23 6.51 7.92 -2.06
N ILE A 24 6.09 6.99 -1.20
CA ILE A 24 5.66 7.30 0.17
C ILE A 24 6.53 6.44 1.07
N LEU A 25 7.51 7.05 1.72
CA LEU A 25 8.57 6.37 2.46
C LEU A 25 8.70 6.92 3.87
N SER A 26 8.92 6.03 4.82
CA SER A 26 9.28 6.31 6.21
C SER A 26 10.47 5.46 6.58
N SER A 27 11.52 6.04 7.16
CA SER A 27 12.61 5.26 7.76
C SER A 27 12.19 4.59 9.08
N SER A 28 11.07 5.02 9.68
CA SER A 28 10.49 4.46 10.90
C SER A 28 9.12 3.83 10.59
N ASN A 29 8.08 4.11 11.39
CA ASN A 29 6.73 3.59 11.18
C ASN A 29 5.95 4.44 10.16
N MET A 30 4.93 3.85 9.56
CA MET A 30 4.02 4.55 8.66
C MET A 30 2.57 4.22 8.96
N THR A 31 1.71 5.22 8.86
CA THR A 31 0.26 5.04 8.90
C THR A 31 -0.37 5.61 7.64
N LEU A 32 -1.10 4.77 6.91
CA LEU A 32 -1.94 5.17 5.79
C LEU A 32 -3.40 4.86 6.14
N ASP A 33 -4.19 5.91 6.29
CA ASP A 33 -5.54 5.81 6.84
C ASP A 33 -6.53 6.50 5.89
N THR A 34 -7.33 5.69 5.20
CA THR A 34 -8.46 6.15 4.40
C THR A 34 -9.79 5.96 5.15
N ARG A 35 -9.72 5.82 6.49
CA ARG A 35 -10.82 5.58 7.43
C ARG A 35 -11.64 4.35 7.08
N ASN A 36 -11.01 3.31 6.53
CA ASN A 36 -11.68 2.11 6.03
C ASN A 36 -12.71 2.37 4.90
N HIS A 37 -12.68 3.55 4.27
CA HIS A 37 -13.60 3.93 3.19
C HIS A 37 -12.91 3.98 1.83
N GLY A 38 -11.84 4.78 1.72
CA GLY A 38 -11.11 4.94 0.47
C GLY A 38 -10.24 3.73 0.12
N ASN A 39 -10.02 3.49 -1.17
CA ASN A 39 -9.04 2.52 -1.63
C ASN A 39 -7.64 3.15 -1.67
N ILE A 40 -6.62 2.34 -1.40
CA ILE A 40 -5.23 2.72 -1.71
C ILE A 40 -4.82 2.00 -2.99
N THR A 41 -4.50 2.77 -4.02
CA THR A 41 -3.89 2.23 -5.25
C THR A 41 -2.42 2.62 -5.29
N ASN A 42 -1.55 1.61 -5.27
CA ASN A 42 -0.12 1.80 -5.35
C ASN A 42 0.40 1.33 -6.72
N ARG A 43 1.02 2.26 -7.46
CA ARG A 43 1.62 2.04 -8.78
C ARG A 43 3.15 2.22 -8.79
N SER A 44 3.73 2.56 -7.64
CA SER A 44 5.17 2.73 -7.45
C SER A 44 5.55 2.19 -6.07
N HIS A 45 6.04 2.99 -5.11
CA HIS A 45 6.58 2.47 -3.86
C HIS A 45 5.94 3.08 -2.61
N ILE A 46 5.46 2.20 -1.73
CA ILE A 46 5.10 2.50 -0.34
C ILE A 46 6.05 1.71 0.57
N GLY A 47 6.78 2.40 1.45
CA GLY A 47 7.85 1.80 2.24
C GLY A 47 7.90 2.31 3.68
N ALA A 48 8.03 1.40 4.65
CA ALA A 48 8.32 1.74 6.04
C ALA A 48 9.52 0.93 6.55
N GLY A 49 10.41 1.52 7.32
CA GLY A 49 11.49 0.77 7.99
C GLY A 49 10.97 -0.11 9.11
N GLY A 50 9.97 0.38 9.85
CA GLY A 50 9.33 -0.29 10.98
C GLY A 50 8.02 -0.96 10.60
N THR A 51 6.93 -0.55 11.26
CA THR A 51 5.57 -1.05 11.02
C THR A 51 4.84 -0.14 10.05
N LEU A 52 4.17 -0.74 9.06
CA LEU A 52 3.24 -0.08 8.14
C LEU A 52 1.82 -0.47 8.52
N THR A 53 1.07 0.48 9.07
CA THR A 53 -0.34 0.29 9.41
C THR A 53 -1.22 0.91 8.33
N MET A 54 -2.07 0.11 7.72
CA MET A 54 -3.06 0.54 6.74
C MET A 54 -4.47 0.32 7.28
N SER A 55 -5.27 1.38 7.33
CA SER A 55 -6.71 1.32 7.68
C SER A 55 -7.53 1.80 6.50
N VAL A 56 -7.96 0.86 5.66
CA VAL A 56 -8.41 1.14 4.29
C VAL A 56 -9.53 0.21 3.85
N ASN A 57 -10.31 0.59 2.84
CA ASN A 57 -11.29 -0.36 2.28
C ASN A 57 -10.58 -1.52 1.56
N LYS A 58 -9.75 -1.20 0.57
CA LYS A 58 -8.94 -2.17 -0.18
C LYS A 58 -7.60 -1.57 -0.58
N VAL A 59 -6.58 -2.42 -0.71
CA VAL A 59 -5.29 -2.07 -1.33
C VAL A 59 -5.17 -2.71 -2.70
N VAL A 60 -4.81 -1.91 -3.71
CA VAL A 60 -4.54 -2.36 -5.08
C VAL A 60 -3.08 -2.07 -5.40
N ASN A 61 -2.26 -3.11 -5.33
CA ASN A 61 -0.81 -3.08 -5.62
C ASN A 61 -0.46 -3.93 -6.86
N GLY A 62 -1.40 -4.77 -7.32
CA GLY A 62 -1.27 -5.75 -8.42
C GLY A 62 -0.94 -5.27 -9.83
N GLY A 63 -0.91 -3.96 -10.09
CA GLY A 63 -0.84 -3.47 -11.47
C GLY A 63 -2.18 -3.54 -12.20
N TYR A 64 -2.16 -3.31 -13.50
CA TYR A 64 -3.28 -3.43 -14.44
C TYR A 64 -2.78 -4.02 -15.76
N ARG A 65 -3.68 -4.66 -16.52
CA ARG A 65 -3.34 -5.25 -17.82
C ARG A 65 -3.09 -4.15 -18.85
N CYS A 66 -2.03 -4.27 -19.63
CA CYS A 66 -1.59 -3.27 -20.60
C CYS A 66 -0.88 -3.93 -21.81
N GLY A 67 -0.49 -3.11 -22.79
CA GLY A 67 0.18 -3.56 -24.01
C GLY A 67 -0.79 -4.12 -25.06
N PHE A 68 -0.25 -4.53 -26.20
CA PHE A 68 -1.04 -5.14 -27.27
C PHE A 68 -1.75 -6.40 -26.73
N LEU A 69 -3.07 -6.46 -26.89
CA LEU A 69 -3.96 -7.51 -26.36
C LEU A 69 -4.02 -7.64 -24.82
N GLY A 70 -3.46 -6.68 -24.06
CA GLY A 70 -3.51 -6.69 -22.60
C GLY A 70 -2.73 -7.83 -21.96
N TRP A 71 -1.62 -8.27 -22.58
CA TRP A 71 -0.81 -9.39 -22.10
C TRP A 71 0.27 -9.00 -21.09
N ALA A 72 0.61 -7.71 -20.99
CA ALA A 72 1.56 -7.22 -20.00
C ALA A 72 0.85 -6.72 -18.74
N THR A 73 1.58 -6.67 -17.62
CA THR A 73 1.13 -6.03 -16.38
C THR A 73 1.91 -4.73 -16.19
N CYS A 74 1.20 -3.60 -16.16
CA CYS A 74 1.76 -2.27 -15.93
C CYS A 74 1.36 -1.73 -14.56
N GLY A 75 2.09 -0.72 -14.08
CA GLY A 75 1.78 -0.04 -12.82
C GLY A 75 1.77 -0.98 -11.60
N LYS A 76 2.58 -2.03 -11.64
CA LYS A 76 2.76 -2.95 -10.51
C LYS A 76 3.49 -2.20 -9.41
N GLY A 77 2.85 -2.03 -8.26
CA GLY A 77 3.46 -1.38 -7.11
C GLY A 77 4.31 -2.31 -6.26
N THR A 78 5.07 -1.70 -5.36
CA THR A 78 5.87 -2.33 -4.30
C THR A 78 5.43 -1.80 -2.94
N ILE A 79 5.15 -2.73 -2.02
CA ILE A 79 4.95 -2.45 -0.60
C ILE A 79 6.08 -3.13 0.17
N SER A 80 6.87 -2.35 0.92
CA SER A 80 7.98 -2.87 1.72
C SER A 80 7.88 -2.40 3.17
N THR A 81 7.95 -3.31 4.13
CA THR A 81 7.91 -2.96 5.57
C THR A 81 8.57 -4.05 6.41
N THR A 82 8.96 -3.79 7.65
CA THR A 82 9.34 -4.88 8.55
C THR A 82 8.09 -5.67 8.95
N ASN A 83 7.04 -4.96 9.41
CA ASN A 83 5.76 -5.54 9.80
C ASN A 83 4.63 -4.83 9.07
N LEU A 84 3.70 -5.59 8.48
CA LEU A 84 2.47 -5.06 7.90
C LEU A 84 1.31 -5.27 8.87
N VAL A 85 0.56 -4.22 9.17
CA VAL A 85 -0.75 -4.31 9.81
C VAL A 85 -1.78 -3.78 8.83
N LEU A 86 -2.63 -4.66 8.30
CA LEU A 86 -3.62 -4.30 7.30
C LEU A 86 -5.02 -4.49 7.88
N ASN A 87 -5.71 -3.39 8.14
CA ASN A 87 -7.13 -3.36 8.48
C ASN A 87 -7.90 -3.01 7.21
N SER A 88 -8.54 -4.01 6.59
CA SER A 88 -9.24 -3.83 5.30
C SER A 88 -10.21 -4.96 4.97
N SER A 89 -10.88 -4.89 3.83
CA SER A 89 -11.70 -5.99 3.31
C SER A 89 -10.90 -7.25 2.91
N HIS A 90 -9.56 -7.18 2.86
CA HIS A 90 -8.71 -8.32 2.52
C HIS A 90 -8.72 -9.40 3.59
N LYS A 91 -8.59 -10.65 3.15
CA LYS A 91 -8.38 -11.82 4.03
C LYS A 91 -6.90 -12.21 4.10
N TYR A 92 -6.16 -11.95 3.01
CA TYR A 92 -4.75 -12.29 2.90
C TYR A 92 -3.97 -11.15 2.25
N ALA A 93 -2.73 -10.92 2.69
CA ALA A 93 -1.86 -9.89 2.10
C ALA A 93 -1.64 -10.09 0.59
N SER A 94 -1.55 -11.34 0.14
CA SER A 94 -1.38 -11.70 -1.28
C SER A 94 -2.48 -11.14 -2.19
N GLU A 95 -3.68 -10.89 -1.66
CA GLU A 95 -4.81 -10.31 -2.42
C GLU A 95 -4.57 -8.86 -2.83
N MET A 96 -3.63 -8.15 -2.20
CA MET A 96 -3.23 -6.80 -2.63
C MET A 96 -2.51 -6.85 -3.99
N GLY A 97 -1.90 -7.98 -4.34
CA GLY A 97 -1.07 -8.16 -5.52
C GLY A 97 0.27 -7.40 -5.44
N GLY A 98 0.97 -7.35 -6.56
CA GLY A 98 2.19 -6.55 -6.73
C GLY A 98 3.39 -7.16 -6.03
N THR A 99 4.42 -6.37 -5.80
CA THR A 99 5.58 -6.79 -5.01
C THR A 99 5.30 -6.49 -3.54
N GLN A 100 5.49 -7.49 -2.70
CA GLN A 100 5.25 -7.40 -1.26
C GLN A 100 6.47 -7.93 -0.51
N GLN A 101 7.06 -7.11 0.34
CA GLN A 101 8.28 -7.42 1.06
C GLN A 101 8.10 -7.06 2.53
N PHE A 102 7.83 -8.07 3.36
CA PHE A 102 7.74 -7.91 4.80
C PHE A 102 8.08 -9.21 5.52
N LYS A 103 8.54 -9.10 6.77
CA LYS A 103 8.88 -10.26 7.60
C LYS A 103 7.64 -10.88 8.24
N SER A 104 6.66 -10.04 8.58
CA SER A 104 5.40 -10.47 9.17
C SER A 104 4.23 -9.61 8.66
N ALA A 105 3.03 -10.18 8.70
CA ALA A 105 1.80 -9.48 8.37
C ALA A 105 0.67 -9.90 9.32
N THR A 106 -0.05 -8.91 9.84
CA THR A 106 -1.31 -9.07 10.58
C THR A 106 -2.42 -8.49 9.72
N ILE A 107 -3.40 -9.33 9.37
CA ILE A 107 -4.55 -8.93 8.55
C ILE A 107 -5.79 -8.96 9.41
N ASN A 108 -6.40 -7.78 9.59
CA ASN A 108 -7.65 -7.61 10.31
C ASN A 108 -8.73 -7.34 9.27
N THR A 109 -9.46 -8.39 8.88
CA THR A 109 -10.55 -8.25 7.92
C THR A 109 -11.70 -7.44 8.52
N ILE A 110 -12.09 -6.37 7.85
CA ILE A 110 -13.23 -5.52 8.20
C ILE A 110 -14.35 -5.81 7.19
N ASN A 111 -15.55 -6.06 7.69
CA ASN A 111 -16.76 -6.29 6.89
C ASN A 111 -17.51 -5.00 6.62
#